data_AF-A0A1V5WTU7-F1
#
_entry.id   AF-A0A1V5WTU7-F1
#
_cell.length_a   1.000
_cell.length_b   1.000
_cell.length_c   1.000
_cell.angle_alpha   90.00
_cell.angle_beta   90.00
_cell.angle_gamma   90.00
#
_symmetry.space_group_name_H-M   'P 1'
#
loop_
_entity.id
_entity.type
_entity.pdbx_description
1 polymer ?
#
loop_
_entity_poly.entity_id
_entity_poly.type
_entity_poly.pdbx_seq_one_letter_code
_entity_poly.pdbx_strand_id
1 'polypeptide(L)'
;MRHFWYIVRHKWFVMIECFKVGLIWEGIVHDLDKFRIEYFVAYNKYQKRKLFKAQQPEELYPKTGDRGINREILRHRKTSPHHWQYYCYGRKQPSPMPDKYIKEMICDWVGAAKARGRKNLMEWYSEAKDYMIFNEETKGKVDTMLNKFINK
;
A
#
# COMPACT_ATOMS: atom_id res chain seq x y z
N MET A 1 9.15 15.22 -12.23
CA MET A 1 7.86 15.90 -11.96
C MET A 1 6.66 14.95 -11.88
N ARG A 2 6.44 14.03 -12.85
CA ARG A 2 5.27 13.11 -12.84
C ARG A 2 5.10 12.26 -11.56
N HIS A 3 6.17 11.78 -10.93
CA HIS A 3 6.07 10.96 -9.71
C HIS A 3 5.72 11.75 -8.45
N PHE A 4 6.19 13.00 -8.33
CA PHE A 4 5.78 13.87 -7.24
C PHE A 4 4.27 14.11 -7.28
N TRP A 5 3.74 14.50 -8.44
CA TRP A 5 2.30 14.68 -8.63
C TRP A 5 1.50 13.40 -8.41
N TYR A 6 2.05 12.23 -8.76
CA TYR A 6 1.44 10.96 -8.40
C TYR A 6 1.34 10.77 -6.88
N ILE A 7 2.42 11.02 -6.11
CA ILE A 7 2.42 10.89 -4.65
C ILE A 7 1.41 11.87 -4.02
N VAL A 8 1.37 13.12 -4.49
CA VAL A 8 0.39 14.11 -4.00
C VAL A 8 -1.05 13.67 -4.30
N ARG A 9 -1.34 13.27 -5.55
CA ARG A 9 -2.68 12.78 -5.95
C ARG A 9 -3.09 11.54 -5.16
N HIS A 10 -2.16 10.61 -4.99
CA HIS A 10 -2.35 9.41 -4.18
C HIS A 10 -2.80 9.78 -2.77
N LYS A 11 -1.99 10.57 -2.06
CA LYS A 11 -2.29 11.01 -0.70
C LYS A 11 -3.65 11.72 -0.62
N TRP A 12 -3.96 12.59 -1.58
CA TRP A 12 -5.25 13.28 -1.63
C TRP A 12 -6.44 12.31 -1.72
N PHE A 13 -6.38 11.31 -2.61
CA PHE A 13 -7.46 10.33 -2.71
C PHE A 13 -7.56 9.41 -1.50
N VAL A 14 -6.42 8.97 -0.94
CA VAL A 14 -6.44 8.16 0.29
C VAL A 14 -7.07 8.94 1.44
N MET A 15 -6.72 10.22 1.60
CA MET A 15 -7.33 11.10 2.59
C MET A 15 -8.86 11.18 2.43
N ILE A 16 -9.35 11.38 1.20
CA ILE A 16 -10.80 11.39 0.92
C ILE A 16 -11.47 10.08 1.32
N GLU A 17 -10.90 8.92 0.94
CA GLU A 17 -11.51 7.63 1.26
C GLU A 17 -11.45 7.31 2.76
N CYS A 18 -10.35 7.62 3.43
CA CYS A 18 -10.22 7.51 4.88
C CYS A 18 -11.28 8.35 5.59
N PHE A 19 -11.55 9.57 5.12
CA PHE A 19 -12.55 10.45 5.72
C PHE A 19 -13.97 9.88 5.62
N LYS A 20 -14.32 9.24 4.51
CA LYS A 20 -15.63 8.58 4.33
C LYS A 20 -15.89 7.43 5.30
N VAL A 21 -14.83 6.85 5.88
CA VAL A 21 -14.93 5.74 6.83
C VAL A 21 -14.51 6.12 8.26
N GLY A 22 -14.39 7.41 8.53
CA GLY A 22 -14.10 7.96 9.87
C GLY A 22 -12.63 7.90 10.30
N LEU A 23 -11.71 7.55 9.39
CA LEU A 23 -10.27 7.49 9.65
C LEU A 23 -9.59 8.85 9.38
N ILE A 24 -10.01 9.89 10.12
CA ILE A 24 -9.55 11.27 9.86
C ILE A 24 -8.04 11.40 10.09
N TRP A 25 -7.53 10.91 11.21
CA TRP A 25 -6.12 11.03 11.54
C TRP A 25 -5.26 10.24 10.55
N GLU A 26 -5.61 8.98 10.29
CA GLU A 26 -4.89 8.11 9.35
C GLU A 26 -4.83 8.74 7.95
N GLY A 27 -5.95 9.30 7.44
CA GLY A 27 -5.94 10.01 6.15
C GLY A 27 -4.98 11.21 6.11
N ILE A 28 -4.89 11.97 7.20
CA ILE A 28 -4.00 13.12 7.32
C ILE A 28 -2.53 12.69 7.36
N VAL A 29 -2.19 11.66 8.13
CA VAL A 29 -0.79 11.22 8.32
C VAL A 29 -0.32 10.17 7.33
N HIS A 30 -1.23 9.63 6.52
CA HIS A 30 -0.94 8.58 5.55
C HIS A 30 0.27 8.96 4.67
N ASP A 31 1.28 8.08 4.68
CA ASP A 31 2.46 8.12 3.81
C ASP A 31 3.25 9.44 3.80
N LEU A 32 3.24 10.20 4.90
CA LEU A 32 4.05 11.42 5.01
C LEU A 32 5.55 11.16 4.87
N ASP A 33 6.02 9.94 5.19
CA ASP A 33 7.40 9.53 5.02
C ASP A 33 7.83 9.46 3.54
N LYS A 34 6.89 9.34 2.58
CA LYS A 34 7.18 9.39 1.14
C LYS A 34 7.71 10.76 0.67
N PHE A 35 7.49 11.82 1.46
CA PHE A 35 7.97 13.18 1.18
C PHE A 35 9.41 13.42 1.67
N ARG A 36 10.00 12.46 2.39
CA ARG A 36 11.42 12.52 2.72
C ARG A 36 12.27 12.38 1.46
N ILE A 37 13.33 13.18 1.38
CA ILE A 37 14.20 13.26 0.19
C ILE A 37 14.76 11.87 -0.17
N GLU A 38 15.21 11.09 0.84
CA GLU A 38 15.80 9.78 0.60
C GLU A 38 14.79 8.81 -0.02
N TYR A 39 13.58 8.76 0.53
CA TYR A 39 12.51 7.92 0.00
C TYR A 39 12.10 8.38 -1.40
N PHE A 40 11.88 9.67 -1.59
CA PHE A 40 11.45 10.22 -2.88
C PHE A 40 12.45 9.89 -3.99
N VAL A 41 13.76 10.04 -3.74
CA VAL A 41 14.82 9.67 -4.69
C VAL A 41 14.82 8.17 -4.95
N ALA A 42 14.75 7.35 -3.90
CA ALA A 42 14.71 5.89 -4.02
C ALA A 42 13.50 5.41 -4.84
N TYR A 43 12.31 5.92 -4.54
CA TYR A 43 11.06 5.58 -5.22
C TYR A 43 11.07 6.00 -6.69
N ASN A 44 11.60 7.19 -7.01
CA ASN A 44 11.75 7.64 -8.40
C ASN A 44 12.68 6.72 -9.20
N LYS A 45 13.80 6.26 -8.60
CA LYS A 45 14.69 5.26 -9.24
C LYS A 45 13.98 3.91 -9.39
N TYR A 46 13.24 3.48 -8.37
CA TYR A 46 12.46 2.24 -8.36
C TYR A 46 11.46 2.18 -9.53
N GLN A 47 10.68 3.25 -9.71
CA GLN A 47 9.70 3.37 -10.79
C GLN A 47 10.34 3.41 -12.18
N LYS A 48 11.40 4.21 -12.37
CA LYS A 48 12.08 4.37 -13.67
C LYS A 48 12.70 3.09 -14.20
N ARG A 49 13.27 2.25 -13.32
CA ARG A 49 13.91 0.99 -13.70
C ARG A 49 12.91 -0.10 -14.13
N LYS A 50 11.60 0.20 -14.17
CA LYS A 50 10.51 -0.80 -14.36
C LYS A 50 10.70 -2.01 -13.43
N LEU A 51 11.32 -1.82 -12.26
CA LEU A 51 11.43 -2.85 -11.23
C LEU A 51 10.05 -3.22 -10.68
N PHE A 52 9.03 -2.44 -11.02
CA PHE A 52 7.63 -2.78 -10.87
C PHE A 52 7.19 -3.98 -11.74
N LYS A 53 7.81 -4.23 -12.91
CA LYS A 53 7.59 -5.45 -13.70
C LYS A 53 8.21 -6.71 -13.07
N ALA A 54 9.09 -6.52 -12.09
CA ALA A 54 9.61 -7.58 -11.23
C ALA A 54 8.94 -7.58 -9.85
N GLN A 55 7.77 -6.97 -9.71
CA GLN A 55 6.82 -7.41 -8.67
C GLN A 55 6.19 -8.70 -9.20
N GLN A 56 7.00 -9.76 -9.22
CA GLN A 56 6.51 -11.06 -8.78
C GLN A 56 5.84 -10.77 -7.45
N PRO A 57 4.54 -10.97 -7.35
CA PRO A 57 3.83 -10.46 -6.18
C PRO A 57 4.22 -11.17 -4.85
N GLU A 58 5.17 -12.12 -4.86
CA GLU A 58 5.66 -12.87 -3.70
C GLU A 58 6.59 -12.16 -2.68
N GLU A 59 7.10 -10.94 -2.88
CA GLU A 59 8.28 -10.55 -2.07
C GLU A 59 8.03 -9.57 -0.92
N LEU A 60 8.05 -10.13 0.29
CA LEU A 60 8.17 -9.43 1.59
C LEU A 60 9.28 -8.35 1.56
N TYR A 61 10.37 -8.61 0.84
CA TYR A 61 11.52 -7.72 0.71
C TYR A 61 11.70 -7.22 -0.73
N PRO A 62 11.95 -5.92 -0.97
CA PRO A 62 12.28 -5.43 -2.30
C PRO A 62 13.63 -6.00 -2.78
N LYS A 63 13.69 -6.55 -4.01
CA LYS A 63 14.91 -7.07 -4.65
C LYS A 63 15.29 -6.29 -5.91
N THR A 64 15.69 -5.03 -5.71
CA THR A 64 15.99 -4.11 -6.82
C THR A 64 17.42 -4.20 -7.37
N GLY A 65 18.29 -5.00 -6.75
CA GLY A 65 19.74 -4.98 -6.96
C GLY A 65 20.44 -3.75 -6.34
N ASP A 66 19.69 -2.79 -5.79
CA ASP A 66 20.20 -1.56 -5.18
C ASP A 66 19.85 -1.53 -3.69
N ARG A 67 20.86 -1.68 -2.83
CA ARG A 67 20.68 -1.71 -1.37
C ARG A 67 20.03 -0.44 -0.83
N GLY A 68 20.32 0.72 -1.44
CA GLY A 68 19.74 2.00 -1.03
C GLY A 68 18.24 2.06 -1.34
N ILE A 69 17.85 1.67 -2.55
CA ILE A 69 16.42 1.61 -2.93
C ILE A 69 15.69 0.58 -2.05
N ASN A 70 16.25 -0.61 -1.88
CA ASN A 70 15.65 -1.65 -1.07
C ASN A 70 15.42 -1.18 0.37
N ARG A 71 16.42 -0.50 0.96
CA ARG A 71 16.33 0.00 2.33
C ARG A 71 15.18 1.00 2.52
N GLU A 72 15.04 1.98 1.63
CA GLU A 72 13.99 3.00 1.80
C GLU A 72 12.58 2.44 1.54
N ILE A 73 12.41 1.57 0.52
CA ILE A 73 11.12 0.88 0.29
C ILE A 73 10.75 -0.02 1.48
N LEU A 74 11.73 -0.73 2.02
CA LEU A 74 11.54 -1.59 3.18
C LEU A 74 11.22 -0.78 4.45
N ARG A 75 11.91 0.35 4.66
CA ARG A 75 11.69 1.25 5.80
C ARG A 75 10.23 1.70 5.83
N HIS A 76 9.74 2.23 4.72
CA HIS A 76 8.35 2.65 4.57
C HIS A 76 7.36 1.51 4.93
N ARG A 77 7.51 0.33 4.31
CA ARG A 77 6.65 -0.83 4.60
C ARG A 77 6.73 -1.31 6.05
N LYS A 78 7.89 -1.19 6.70
CA LYS A 78 8.11 -1.58 8.10
C LYS A 78 7.61 -0.54 9.12
N THR A 79 7.36 0.70 8.71
CA THR A 79 6.85 1.76 9.60
C THR A 79 5.39 2.12 9.34
N SER A 80 4.80 1.56 8.28
CA SER A 80 3.41 1.80 7.87
C SER A 80 2.54 0.59 8.19
N PRO A 81 1.79 0.57 9.30
CA PRO A 81 0.96 -0.55 9.70
C PRO A 81 -0.25 -0.81 8.77
N HIS A 82 -0.60 0.09 7.85
CA HIS A 82 -1.58 -0.22 6.82
C HIS A 82 -1.01 -1.10 5.69
N HIS A 83 0.30 -1.37 5.66
CA HIS A 83 0.87 -2.33 4.71
C HIS A 83 0.86 -3.74 5.30
N TRP A 84 0.27 -4.70 4.58
CA TRP A 84 0.20 -6.09 5.03
C TRP A 84 1.57 -6.70 5.34
N GLN A 85 2.62 -6.31 4.61
CA GLN A 85 3.98 -6.77 4.84
C GLN A 85 4.49 -6.46 6.25
N TYR A 86 4.01 -5.39 6.89
CA TYR A 86 4.32 -5.02 8.27
C TYR A 86 4.12 -6.20 9.24
N TYR A 87 3.07 -6.98 9.01
CA TYR A 87 2.68 -8.12 9.85
C TYR A 87 3.40 -9.42 9.50
N CYS A 88 4.14 -9.46 8.40
CA CYS A 88 4.87 -10.64 7.94
C CYS A 88 6.37 -10.60 8.32
N TYR A 89 6.97 -9.41 8.48
CA TYR A 89 8.42 -9.29 8.69
C TYR A 89 8.93 -10.05 9.93
N GLY A 90 9.92 -10.92 9.71
CA GLY A 90 10.63 -11.63 10.79
C GLY A 90 9.80 -12.70 11.49
N ARG A 91 8.64 -13.10 10.92
CA ARG A 91 7.71 -14.06 11.52
C ARG A 91 7.53 -15.27 10.62
N LYS A 92 7.28 -16.43 11.24
CA LYS A 92 6.93 -17.67 10.52
C LYS A 92 5.52 -17.61 9.91
N GLN A 93 4.61 -16.84 10.52
CA GLN A 93 3.25 -16.60 10.06
C GLN A 93 2.87 -15.13 10.27
N PRO A 94 2.03 -14.52 9.41
CA PRO A 94 1.56 -13.15 9.60
C PRO A 94 0.74 -13.00 10.88
N SER A 95 0.93 -11.90 11.59
CA SER A 95 0.08 -11.54 12.74
C SER A 95 -1.26 -10.95 12.28
N PRO A 96 -2.33 -11.06 13.09
CA PRO A 96 -3.59 -10.37 12.80
C PRO A 96 -3.40 -8.85 12.66
N MET A 97 -4.04 -8.28 11.64
CA MET A 97 -4.07 -6.84 11.39
C MET A 97 -5.29 -6.22 12.10
N PRO A 98 -5.12 -5.15 12.89
CA PRO A 98 -6.23 -4.39 13.45
C PRO A 98 -7.15 -3.80 12.37
N ASP A 99 -8.46 -3.82 12.61
CA ASP A 99 -9.49 -3.35 11.67
C ASP A 99 -9.25 -1.95 11.11
N LYS A 100 -8.72 -1.03 11.93
CA LYS A 100 -8.42 0.33 11.47
C LYS A 100 -7.37 0.35 10.34
N TYR A 101 -6.36 -0.50 10.41
CA TYR A 101 -5.30 -0.58 9.40
C TYR A 101 -5.74 -1.39 8.18
N ILE A 102 -6.66 -2.35 8.35
CA ILE A 102 -7.33 -3.01 7.22
C ILE A 102 -8.13 -1.97 6.41
N LYS A 103 -8.90 -1.12 7.10
CA LYS A 103 -9.66 -0.04 6.45
C LYS A 103 -8.75 0.98 5.77
N GLU A 104 -7.68 1.42 6.45
CA GLU A 104 -6.69 2.33 5.86
C GLU A 104 -6.03 1.71 4.62
N MET A 105 -5.68 0.42 4.67
CA MET A 105 -5.11 -0.32 3.54
C MET A 105 -6.06 -0.37 2.33
N ILE A 106 -7.36 -0.60 2.56
CA ILE A 106 -8.35 -0.57 1.48
C ILE A 106 -8.47 0.85 0.90
N CYS A 107 -8.44 1.89 1.75
CA CYS A 107 -8.43 3.28 1.30
C CYS A 107 -7.16 3.61 0.48
N ASP A 108 -6.00 3.09 0.90
CA ASP A 108 -4.73 3.16 0.17
C ASP A 108 -4.88 2.57 -1.24
N TRP A 109 -5.45 1.36 -1.37
CA TRP A 109 -5.67 0.72 -2.66
C TRP A 109 -6.64 1.49 -3.57
N VAL A 110 -7.76 1.99 -3.01
CA VAL A 110 -8.69 2.84 -3.76
C VAL A 110 -8.01 4.13 -4.22
N GLY A 111 -7.25 4.78 -3.34
CA GLY A 111 -6.50 6.00 -3.65
C GLY A 111 -5.43 5.78 -4.72
N ALA A 112 -4.72 4.66 -4.65
CA ALA A 112 -3.77 4.19 -5.65
C ALA A 112 -4.41 3.95 -7.02
N ALA A 113 -5.60 3.36 -7.07
CA ALA A 113 -6.35 3.18 -8.31
C ALA A 113 -6.76 4.53 -8.92
N LYS A 114 -7.38 5.41 -8.12
CA LYS A 114 -7.83 6.75 -8.55
C LYS A 114 -6.68 7.65 -9.02
N ALA A 115 -5.56 7.63 -8.31
CA ALA A 115 -4.38 8.41 -8.68
C ALA A 115 -3.78 7.99 -10.04
N ARG A 116 -3.94 6.71 -10.42
CA ARG A 116 -3.53 6.15 -11.71
C ARG A 116 -4.60 6.24 -12.80
N GLY A 117 -5.80 6.74 -12.49
CA GLY A 117 -6.92 6.78 -13.41
C GLY A 117 -7.55 5.40 -13.70
N ARG A 118 -7.30 4.40 -12.84
CA ARG A 118 -7.97 3.10 -12.95
C ARG A 118 -9.39 3.22 -12.43
N LYS A 119 -10.35 2.68 -13.19
CA LYS A 119 -11.77 2.71 -12.84
C LYS A 119 -12.18 1.53 -11.94
N ASN A 120 -11.51 0.38 -12.09
CA ASN A 120 -11.88 -0.85 -11.38
C ASN A 120 -10.79 -1.28 -10.39
N LEU A 121 -11.09 -1.13 -9.09
CA LEU A 121 -10.22 -1.64 -8.02
C LEU A 121 -10.15 -3.16 -8.01
N MET A 122 -11.27 -3.83 -8.31
CA MET A 122 -11.39 -5.28 -8.19
C MET A 122 -10.57 -6.01 -9.24
N GLU A 123 -10.44 -5.44 -10.43
CA GLU A 123 -9.52 -5.97 -11.44
C GLU A 123 -8.10 -6.02 -10.89
N TRP A 124 -7.59 -4.91 -10.34
CA TRP A 124 -6.28 -4.88 -9.71
C TRP A 124 -6.16 -5.80 -8.49
N TYR A 125 -7.16 -5.80 -7.59
CA TYR A 125 -7.15 -6.67 -6.42
C TYR A 125 -7.14 -8.14 -6.82
N SER A 126 -7.91 -8.53 -7.85
CA SER A 126 -7.95 -9.90 -8.35
C SER A 126 -6.62 -10.40 -8.88
N GLU A 127 -5.83 -9.51 -9.48
CA GLU A 127 -4.45 -9.80 -9.93
C GLU A 127 -3.46 -9.89 -8.77
N ALA A 128 -3.70 -9.17 -7.67
CA ALA A 128 -2.74 -9.01 -6.58
C ALA A 128 -3.01 -9.90 -5.35
N LYS A 129 -4.27 -10.30 -5.13
CA LYS A 129 -4.73 -10.95 -3.89
C LYS A 129 -4.03 -12.26 -3.57
N ASP A 130 -3.71 -13.06 -4.60
CA ASP A 130 -3.16 -14.42 -4.44
C ASP A 130 -1.74 -14.39 -3.86
N TYR A 131 -1.17 -13.20 -3.77
CA TYR A 131 0.18 -12.97 -3.34
C TYR A 131 0.28 -12.10 -2.10
N MET A 132 -0.86 -11.61 -1.61
CA MET A 132 -0.94 -10.96 -0.32
C MET A 132 -1.01 -12.03 0.76
N ILE A 133 -0.07 -11.99 1.70
CA ILE A 133 0.02 -12.97 2.77
C ILE A 133 -0.62 -12.37 4.02
N PHE A 134 -1.82 -12.86 4.36
CA PHE A 134 -2.56 -12.44 5.54
C PHE A 134 -2.64 -13.56 6.58
N ASN A 135 -2.87 -13.17 7.84
CA ASN A 135 -3.46 -14.09 8.80
C ASN A 135 -4.91 -14.42 8.37
N GLU A 136 -5.40 -15.63 8.64
CA GLU A 136 -6.75 -16.07 8.25
C GLU A 136 -7.87 -15.11 8.72
N GLU A 137 -7.78 -14.60 9.96
CA GLU A 137 -8.74 -13.61 10.49
C GLU A 137 -8.72 -12.32 9.66
N THR A 138 -7.51 -11.85 9.31
CA THR A 138 -7.33 -10.64 8.51
C THR A 138 -7.87 -10.83 7.10
N LYS A 139 -7.66 -12.00 6.48
CA LYS A 139 -8.16 -12.31 5.15
C LYS A 139 -9.68 -12.22 5.08
N GLY A 140 -10.38 -12.86 6.01
CA GLY A 140 -11.85 -12.79 6.08
C GLY A 140 -12.38 -11.36 6.30
N LYS A 141 -11.68 -10.55 7.11
CA LYS A 141 -12.01 -9.13 7.30
C LYS A 141 -11.77 -8.30 6.05
N VAL A 142 -10.66 -8.50 5.34
CA VAL A 142 -10.35 -7.80 4.07
C VAL A 142 -11.45 -8.05 3.05
N ASP A 143 -11.83 -9.31 2.81
CA ASP A 143 -12.87 -9.65 1.83
C ASP A 143 -14.22 -9.04 2.21
N THR A 144 -14.59 -9.11 3.50
CA THR A 144 -15.84 -8.51 4.00
C THR A 144 -15.86 -6.99 3.84
N MET A 145 -14.77 -6.32 4.20
CA MET A 145 -14.69 -4.85 4.14
C MET A 145 -14.60 -4.36 2.70
N LEU A 146 -13.84 -5.04 1.84
CA LEU A 146 -13.66 -4.66 0.44
C LEU A 146 -15.00 -4.68 -0.31
N ASN A 147 -15.82 -5.72 -0.10
CA ASN A 147 -17.17 -5.80 -0.66
C ASN A 147 -18.06 -4.62 -0.23
N LYS A 148 -17.93 -4.14 1.00
CA LYS A 148 -18.66 -2.95 1.48
C LYS A 148 -18.17 -1.64 0.84
N PHE A 149 -16.91 -1.56 0.44
CA PHE A 149 -16.35 -0.38 -0.24
C PHE A 149 -16.78 -0.29 -1.71
N ILE A 150 -17.02 -1.43 -2.37
CA ILE A 150 -17.36 -1.49 -3.80
C ILE A 150 -18.86 -1.30 -4.02
N ASN A 151 -19.69 -1.79 -3.10
CA ASN A 151 -21.15 -1.72 -3.20
C ASN A 151 -21.76 -0.44 -2.58
N LYS A 152 -20.94 0.61 -2.38
CA LYS A 152 -21.35 1.95 -1.92
C LYS A 152 -21.35 2.92 -3.09
#